data_AF-A0ABD1DWV8-F1
#
_entry.id   AF-A0ABD1DWV8-F1
#
_cell.length_a   1.000
_cell.length_b   1.000
_cell.length_c   1.000
_cell.angle_alpha   90.00
_cell.angle_beta   90.00
_cell.angle_gamma   90.00
#
_symmetry.space_group_name_H-M   'P 1'
#
loop_
_entity.id
_entity.type
_entity.pdbx_description
1 polymer ?
#
loop_
_entity_poly.entity_id
_entity_poly.type
_entity_poly.pdbx_seq_one_letter_code
_entity_poly.pdbx_strand_id
1 'polypeptide(L)'
;MKHLFNLHRKVVRIDYRNQLCSFATFATGCVVLLSLIIPYYVVQFINPGDVWDRYRLAYEQPRVHFDYRYLFLAEVALPEARSEIVTCSSFEPYNELTEQRQECGVIKVTSDDSNVDGKVDALAVSVSFNLPQEATGLKFYTFYFFLDAVVKSRCLFTIPTIISLDKVPPPVHPFPSGTITHSGHLTSSQTVALQCPFFMRNIKSHFNHNYLPGENYTSLHQFLPPSILDEIESSNAVYFKFDPHRSHWTRDGAGEVTIRVEVTIGGEDSRRTALLYNTSIWQKVAQFWMQYFSVLVVSLWIADKVKDWLFERFVIRAMEVVPWKEKYN
;
A
#
# COMPACT_ATOMS: atom_id res chain seq x y z
N MET A 1 8.40 61.42 -49.13
CA MET A 1 8.12 61.26 -47.69
C MET A 1 8.97 60.09 -47.19
N LYS A 2 10.07 60.35 -46.45
CA LYS A 2 10.95 59.27 -45.97
C LYS A 2 10.37 58.74 -44.66
N HIS A 3 9.82 57.52 -44.67
CA HIS A 3 9.49 56.80 -43.44
C HIS A 3 10.79 56.39 -42.76
N LEU A 4 11.09 57.01 -41.62
CA LEU A 4 12.19 56.61 -40.75
C LEU A 4 11.75 55.40 -39.93
N PHE A 5 12.57 54.35 -39.91
CA PHE A 5 12.36 53.16 -39.10
C PHE A 5 13.22 53.22 -37.84
N ASN A 6 12.61 52.93 -36.68
CA ASN A 6 13.33 52.82 -35.42
C ASN A 6 14.12 51.50 -35.40
N LEU A 7 15.45 51.60 -35.51
CA LEU A 7 16.35 50.44 -35.54
C LEU A 7 16.68 49.90 -34.14
N HIS A 8 16.58 50.73 -33.11
CA HIS A 8 16.92 50.32 -31.74
C HIS A 8 16.17 51.17 -30.72
N ARG A 9 15.70 50.54 -29.64
CA ARG A 9 15.11 51.20 -28.49
C ARG A 9 15.77 50.67 -27.23
N LYS A 10 16.18 51.57 -26.35
CA LYS A 10 16.71 51.24 -25.01
C LYS A 10 15.75 51.76 -23.96
N VAL A 11 15.49 50.95 -22.94
CA VAL A 11 14.66 51.34 -21.80
C VAL A 11 15.52 52.13 -20.81
N VAL A 12 15.03 53.28 -20.36
CA VAL A 12 15.66 54.07 -19.31
C VAL A 12 15.13 53.59 -17.96
N ARG A 13 16.04 53.28 -17.02
CA ARG A 13 15.68 52.89 -15.66
C ARG A 13 15.47 54.15 -14.82
N ILE A 14 14.35 54.20 -14.10
CA ILE A 14 14.03 55.24 -13.13
C ILE A 14 14.17 54.61 -11.75
N ASP A 15 15.05 55.17 -10.92
CA ASP A 15 15.31 54.64 -9.58
C ASP A 15 14.52 55.45 -8.55
N TYR A 16 13.79 54.78 -7.65
CA TYR A 16 13.11 55.41 -6.53
C TYR A 16 13.90 55.17 -5.25
N ARG A 17 14.43 56.24 -4.63
CA ARG A 17 15.24 56.16 -3.41
C ARG A 17 14.46 56.60 -2.18
N ASN A 18 14.64 55.88 -1.08
CA ASN A 18 14.10 56.25 0.24
C ASN A 18 14.96 55.70 1.39
N GLN A 19 14.72 56.18 2.61
CA GLN A 19 15.36 55.70 3.84
C GLN A 19 14.78 54.35 4.29
N LEU A 20 15.59 53.52 4.95
CA LEU A 20 15.24 52.15 5.39
C LEU A 20 14.06 52.10 6.38
N CYS A 21 13.91 53.08 7.26
CA CYS A 21 12.81 53.16 8.24
C CYS A 21 11.61 54.02 7.75
N SER A 22 11.43 54.16 6.44
CA SER A 22 10.33 54.93 5.88
C SER A 22 9.05 54.10 5.72
N PHE A 23 7.90 54.77 5.65
CA PHE A 23 6.63 54.11 5.31
C PHE A 23 6.69 53.41 3.93
N ALA A 24 7.48 53.94 3.00
CA ALA A 24 7.62 53.39 1.65
C ALA A 24 8.36 52.06 1.61
N THR A 25 9.45 51.94 2.38
CA THR A 25 10.21 50.70 2.50
C THR A 25 9.40 49.64 3.23
N PHE A 26 8.65 50.03 4.27
CA PHE A 26 7.70 49.14 4.93
C PHE A 26 6.62 48.63 3.97
N ALA A 27 5.92 49.53 3.26
CA ALA A 27 4.86 49.16 2.32
C ALA A 27 5.37 48.26 1.19
N THR A 28 6.54 48.57 0.63
CA THR A 28 7.17 47.72 -0.40
C THR A 28 7.56 46.36 0.17
N GLY A 29 8.10 46.33 1.39
CA GLY A 29 8.38 45.09 2.12
C GLY A 29 7.12 44.26 2.35
N CYS A 30 6.00 44.88 2.71
CA CYS A 30 4.71 44.20 2.84
C CYS A 30 4.23 43.63 1.51
N VAL A 31 4.33 44.36 0.39
CA VAL A 31 3.95 43.85 -0.94
C VAL A 31 4.79 42.64 -1.33
N VAL A 32 6.10 42.68 -1.08
CA VAL A 32 6.99 41.53 -1.34
C VAL A 32 6.64 40.35 -0.43
N LEU A 33 6.43 40.59 0.87
CA LEU A 33 6.07 39.54 1.82
C LEU A 33 4.71 38.91 1.47
N LEU A 34 3.72 39.72 1.11
CA LEU A 34 2.43 39.24 0.62
C LEU A 34 2.57 38.43 -0.66
N SER A 35 3.45 38.83 -1.58
CA SER A 35 3.70 38.08 -2.82
C SER A 35 4.31 36.69 -2.61
N LEU A 36 4.96 36.45 -1.46
CA LEU A 36 5.50 35.15 -1.07
C LEU A 36 4.47 34.29 -0.32
N ILE A 37 3.60 34.94 0.46
CA ILE A 37 2.60 34.30 1.31
C ILE A 37 1.31 33.96 0.55
N ILE A 38 0.83 34.84 -0.34
CA ILE A 38 -0.38 34.63 -1.13
C ILE A 38 -0.34 33.30 -1.91
N PRO A 39 0.75 32.94 -2.62
CA PRO A 39 0.83 31.65 -3.30
C PRO A 39 0.61 30.44 -2.40
N TYR A 40 1.14 30.48 -1.17
CA TYR A 40 0.95 29.40 -0.21
C TYR A 40 -0.52 29.25 0.17
N TYR A 41 -1.20 30.35 0.50
CA TYR A 41 -2.63 30.31 0.84
C TYR A 41 -3.51 29.91 -0.35
N VAL A 42 -3.17 30.34 -1.57
CA VAL A 42 -3.90 29.92 -2.78
C VAL A 42 -3.78 28.42 -2.99
N VAL A 43 -2.58 27.85 -2.87
CA VAL A 43 -2.39 26.39 -2.96
C VAL A 43 -3.13 25.66 -1.86
N GLN A 44 -3.11 26.17 -0.62
CA GLN A 44 -3.84 25.60 0.50
C GLN A 44 -5.37 25.67 0.32
N PHE A 45 -5.87 26.74 -0.30
CA PHE A 45 -7.30 26.88 -0.61
C PHE A 45 -7.75 25.92 -1.70
N ILE A 46 -6.92 25.72 -2.73
CA ILE A 46 -7.22 24.78 -3.83
C ILE A 46 -7.16 23.33 -3.35
N ASN A 47 -6.16 22.98 -2.54
CA ASN A 47 -5.94 21.63 -2.02
C ASN A 47 -6.01 21.61 -0.48
N PRO A 48 -7.21 21.72 0.12
CA PRO A 48 -7.36 21.74 1.57
C PRO A 48 -6.91 20.40 2.17
N GLY A 49 -5.94 20.45 3.09
CA GLY A 49 -5.45 19.28 3.82
C GLY A 49 -4.40 18.43 3.10
N ASP A 50 -4.10 18.73 1.82
CA ASP A 50 -3.20 17.93 0.98
C ASP A 50 -2.10 18.78 0.34
N VAL A 51 -1.70 19.86 1.02
CA VAL A 51 -0.54 20.67 0.64
C VAL A 51 0.70 19.81 0.92
N TRP A 52 1.05 18.99 -0.08
CA TRP A 52 2.08 17.94 -0.08
C TRP A 52 1.68 16.67 0.66
N ASP A 53 1.07 15.75 -0.07
CA ASP A 53 0.59 14.46 0.43
C ASP A 53 1.70 13.76 1.23
N ARG A 54 1.36 13.32 2.44
CA ARG A 54 2.25 12.54 3.29
C ARG A 54 2.37 11.09 2.81
N TYR A 55 1.31 10.60 2.18
CA TYR A 55 1.18 9.23 1.73
C TYR A 55 0.78 9.19 0.26
N ARG A 56 1.19 8.14 -0.44
CA ARG A 56 0.75 7.87 -1.80
C ARG A 56 0.33 6.43 -1.96
N LEU A 57 -0.82 6.27 -2.60
CA LEU A 57 -1.33 4.99 -3.03
C LEU A 57 -0.62 4.57 -4.32
N ALA A 58 -0.07 3.36 -4.31
CA ALA A 58 0.51 2.75 -5.49
C ALA A 58 -0.19 1.40 -5.73
N TYR A 59 -0.65 1.21 -6.96
CA TYR A 59 -1.28 -0.04 -7.39
C TYR A 59 -0.20 -0.97 -7.94
N GLU A 60 0.06 -2.06 -7.23
CA GLU A 60 1.09 -3.04 -7.56
C GLU A 60 0.52 -4.46 -7.60
N GLN A 61 0.98 -5.26 -8.55
CA GLN A 61 0.70 -6.69 -8.58
C GLN A 61 1.87 -7.42 -7.91
N PRO A 62 1.65 -8.08 -6.75
CA PRO A 62 2.69 -8.81 -6.06
C PRO A 62 3.07 -10.08 -6.83
N ARG A 63 4.37 -10.40 -6.85
CA ARG A 63 4.86 -11.69 -7.32
C ARG A 63 4.89 -12.66 -6.15
N VAL A 64 3.99 -13.64 -6.16
CA VAL A 64 3.88 -14.63 -5.10
C VAL A 64 4.91 -15.75 -5.30
N HIS A 65 5.56 -16.15 -4.21
CA HIS A 65 6.45 -17.31 -4.10
C HIS A 65 5.82 -18.36 -3.20
N PHE A 66 5.92 -19.62 -3.62
CA PHE A 66 5.30 -20.76 -2.96
C PHE A 66 6.35 -21.56 -2.21
N ASP A 67 6.37 -21.44 -0.89
CA ASP A 67 7.26 -22.25 -0.03
C ASP A 67 6.67 -23.64 0.29
N TYR A 68 5.45 -23.92 -0.20
CA TYR A 68 4.69 -25.14 0.08
C TYR A 68 4.53 -25.43 1.59
N ARG A 69 4.54 -24.38 2.41
CA ARG A 69 4.32 -24.49 3.86
C ARG A 69 2.84 -24.39 4.17
N TYR A 70 2.30 -25.39 4.88
CA TYR A 70 0.88 -25.47 5.19
C TYR A 70 0.61 -26.16 6.53
N LEU A 71 -0.57 -25.88 7.07
CA LEU A 71 -1.12 -26.51 8.26
C LEU A 71 -2.61 -26.77 8.02
N PHE A 72 -3.02 -28.01 8.20
CA PHE A 72 -4.40 -28.44 8.03
C PHE A 72 -4.87 -29.24 9.24
N LEU A 73 -6.08 -28.93 9.70
CA LEU A 73 -6.74 -29.61 10.80
C LEU A 73 -8.22 -29.74 10.45
N ALA A 74 -8.80 -30.92 10.66
CA ALA A 74 -10.23 -31.16 10.54
C ALA A 74 -10.73 -31.91 11.76
N GLU A 75 -11.88 -31.50 12.30
CA GLU A 75 -12.61 -32.29 13.29
C GLU A 75 -13.74 -33.04 12.57
N VAL A 76 -13.75 -34.35 12.78
CA VAL A 76 -14.69 -35.29 12.19
C VAL A 76 -15.64 -35.79 13.28
N ALA A 77 -16.93 -35.83 12.98
CA ALA A 77 -17.94 -36.35 13.90
C ALA A 77 -18.02 -37.87 13.79
N LEU A 78 -17.91 -38.56 14.93
CA LEU A 78 -18.12 -39.99 15.08
C LEU A 78 -19.52 -40.27 15.69
N PRO A 79 -20.00 -41.52 15.63
CA PRO A 79 -21.20 -41.94 16.32
C PRO A 79 -21.08 -41.71 17.83
N GLU A 80 -22.21 -41.63 18.54
CA GLU A 80 -22.26 -41.42 20.00
C GLU A 80 -21.65 -40.09 20.49
N ALA A 81 -21.69 -39.03 19.67
CA ALA A 81 -21.18 -37.69 20.00
C ALA A 81 -19.68 -37.63 20.32
N ARG A 82 -18.89 -38.60 19.83
CA ARG A 82 -17.44 -38.54 19.83
C ARG A 82 -16.94 -37.71 18.64
N SER A 83 -15.72 -37.19 18.74
CA SER A 83 -15.04 -36.58 17.61
C SER A 83 -13.59 -37.03 17.52
N GLU A 84 -13.10 -37.04 16.30
CA GLU A 84 -11.72 -37.35 15.97
C GLU A 84 -11.11 -36.20 15.19
N ILE A 85 -9.81 -35.98 15.36
CA ILE A 85 -9.07 -34.91 14.72
C ILE A 85 -8.18 -35.54 13.65
N VAL A 86 -8.36 -35.10 12.42
CA VAL A 86 -7.48 -35.40 11.30
C VAL A 86 -6.57 -34.20 11.08
N THR A 87 -5.27 -34.43 10.97
CA THR A 87 -4.30 -33.34 10.86
C THR A 87 -3.18 -33.68 9.88
N CYS A 88 -2.72 -32.67 9.14
CA CYS A 88 -1.53 -32.80 8.32
C CYS A 88 -0.86 -31.45 8.13
N SER A 89 0.47 -31.46 8.09
CA SER A 89 1.25 -30.24 7.95
C SER A 89 2.56 -30.51 7.24
N SER A 90 3.16 -29.44 6.71
CA SER A 90 4.55 -29.45 6.26
C SER A 90 5.56 -29.32 7.41
N PHE A 91 5.11 -29.13 8.65
CA PHE A 91 5.96 -28.87 9.81
C PHE A 91 6.23 -30.17 10.58
N GLU A 92 7.47 -30.65 10.52
CA GLU A 92 7.89 -31.88 11.20
C GLU A 92 7.61 -31.88 12.71
N PRO A 93 7.93 -30.81 13.49
CA PRO A 93 7.67 -30.79 14.93
C PRO A 93 6.17 -30.91 15.26
N TYR A 94 5.31 -30.31 14.44
CA TYR A 94 3.87 -30.42 14.63
C TYR A 94 3.36 -31.84 14.35
N ASN A 95 3.90 -32.48 13.32
CA ASN A 95 3.56 -33.86 12.94
C ASN A 95 4.00 -34.87 14.02
N GLU A 96 5.13 -34.65 14.69
CA GLU A 96 5.59 -35.47 15.83
C GLU A 96 4.69 -35.29 17.04
N LEU A 97 4.36 -34.04 17.39
CA LEU A 97 3.50 -33.72 18.54
C LEU A 97 2.05 -34.20 18.38
N THR A 98 1.61 -34.45 17.15
CA THR A 98 0.28 -34.99 16.82
C THR A 98 0.29 -36.49 16.52
N GLU A 99 1.39 -37.19 16.84
CA GLU A 99 1.55 -38.64 16.73
C GLU A 99 1.27 -39.18 15.31
N GLN A 100 1.55 -38.39 14.27
CA GLN A 100 1.37 -38.79 12.86
C GLN A 100 -0.02 -39.38 12.54
N ARG A 101 -1.12 -38.80 13.08
CA ARG A 101 -2.49 -39.06 12.57
C ARG A 101 -2.73 -38.41 11.20
N GLN A 102 -1.81 -38.64 10.26
CA GLN A 102 -1.74 -38.07 8.92
C GLN A 102 -2.61 -38.89 7.98
N GLU A 103 -3.90 -38.53 7.89
CA GLU A 103 -4.85 -39.15 6.96
C GLU A 103 -5.11 -38.30 5.70
N CYS A 104 -4.31 -37.25 5.48
CA CYS A 104 -4.38 -36.46 4.26
C CYS A 104 -3.75 -37.22 3.09
N GLY A 105 -4.51 -37.36 2.01
CA GLY A 105 -4.07 -38.06 0.80
C GLY A 105 -3.10 -37.23 -0.03
N VAL A 106 -3.57 -36.13 -0.62
CA VAL A 106 -2.80 -35.33 -1.58
C VAL A 106 -3.04 -33.84 -1.37
N ILE A 107 -1.96 -33.05 -1.42
CA ILE A 107 -2.02 -31.60 -1.57
C ILE A 107 -1.63 -31.23 -2.99
N LYS A 108 -2.49 -30.47 -3.65
CA LYS A 108 -2.30 -30.01 -5.02
C LYS A 108 -2.28 -28.49 -5.05
N VAL A 109 -1.23 -27.94 -5.63
CA VAL A 109 -1.09 -26.50 -5.85
C VAL A 109 -1.06 -26.27 -7.36
N THR A 110 -1.95 -25.41 -7.84
CA THR A 110 -2.07 -25.02 -9.24
C THR A 110 -1.99 -23.52 -9.35
N SER A 111 -1.14 -23.02 -10.23
CA SER A 111 -1.01 -21.58 -10.54
C SER A 111 -1.51 -21.33 -11.95
N ASP A 112 -2.13 -20.17 -12.14
CA ASP A 112 -2.60 -19.69 -13.43
C ASP A 112 -2.02 -18.31 -13.72
N ASP A 113 -1.54 -18.14 -14.94
CA ASP A 113 -1.04 -16.89 -15.52
C ASP A 113 -1.87 -16.61 -16.78
N SER A 114 -3.02 -15.97 -16.56
CA SER A 114 -4.04 -15.76 -17.58
C SER A 114 -3.62 -14.73 -18.66
N ASN A 115 -2.64 -13.86 -18.38
CA ASN A 115 -2.15 -12.85 -19.34
C ASN A 115 -0.74 -13.10 -19.87
N VAL A 116 -0.09 -14.17 -19.42
CA VAL A 116 1.25 -14.57 -19.86
C VAL A 116 2.27 -13.45 -19.58
N ASP A 117 2.11 -12.74 -18.46
CA ASP A 117 3.04 -11.67 -18.06
C ASP A 117 4.18 -12.18 -17.16
N GLY A 118 4.18 -13.49 -16.86
CA GLY A 118 5.17 -14.16 -16.03
C GLY A 118 4.94 -13.98 -14.54
N LYS A 119 3.78 -13.43 -14.13
CA LYS A 119 3.32 -13.37 -12.74
C LYS A 119 2.07 -14.24 -12.59
N VAL A 120 1.90 -14.75 -11.39
CA VAL A 120 0.72 -15.56 -11.07
C VAL A 120 -0.47 -14.62 -10.87
N ASP A 121 -1.55 -14.89 -11.61
CA ASP A 121 -2.82 -14.16 -11.52
C ASP A 121 -3.79 -14.88 -10.57
N ALA A 122 -3.79 -16.21 -10.58
CA ALA A 122 -4.62 -17.01 -9.69
C ALA A 122 -3.87 -18.24 -9.15
N LEU A 123 -4.22 -18.63 -7.93
CA LEU A 123 -3.68 -19.78 -7.22
C LEU A 123 -4.84 -20.63 -6.74
N ALA A 124 -4.82 -21.91 -7.04
CA ALA A 124 -5.73 -22.88 -6.42
C ALA A 124 -4.93 -23.93 -5.65
N VAL A 125 -5.20 -24.03 -4.35
CA VAL A 125 -4.63 -25.02 -3.44
C VAL A 125 -5.74 -25.96 -3.02
N SER A 126 -5.53 -27.28 -3.10
CA SER A 126 -6.49 -28.25 -2.58
C SER A 126 -5.82 -29.28 -1.69
N VAL A 127 -6.46 -29.60 -0.57
CA VAL A 127 -6.10 -30.69 0.33
C VAL A 127 -7.23 -31.71 0.32
N SER A 128 -6.89 -32.98 0.11
CA SER A 128 -7.84 -34.07 0.10
C SER A 128 -7.50 -35.07 1.20
N PHE A 129 -8.50 -35.55 1.93
CA PHE A 129 -8.35 -36.52 3.01
C PHE A 129 -9.54 -37.48 3.04
N ASN A 130 -9.29 -38.69 3.53
CA ASN A 130 -10.34 -39.69 3.68
C ASN A 130 -10.97 -39.56 5.06
N LEU A 131 -12.28 -39.76 5.13
CA LEU A 131 -12.96 -39.86 6.43
C LEU A 131 -12.78 -41.28 6.99
N PRO A 132 -12.60 -41.44 8.32
CA PRO A 132 -12.64 -42.73 8.98
C PRO A 132 -13.94 -43.50 8.65
N GLN A 133 -13.90 -44.83 8.56
CA GLN A 133 -15.07 -45.63 8.15
C GLN A 133 -16.29 -45.45 9.06
N GLU A 134 -16.07 -45.14 10.34
CA GLU A 134 -17.13 -44.91 11.32
C GLU A 134 -17.63 -43.46 11.33
N ALA A 135 -16.97 -42.54 10.61
CA ALA A 135 -17.30 -41.12 10.65
C ALA A 135 -18.69 -40.83 10.06
N THR A 136 -19.46 -39.99 10.77
CA THR A 136 -20.76 -39.49 10.28
C THR A 136 -20.57 -38.35 9.27
N GLY A 137 -19.51 -37.55 9.43
CA GLY A 137 -19.12 -36.50 8.49
C GLY A 137 -18.25 -35.40 9.12
N LEU A 138 -17.84 -34.43 8.31
CA LEU A 138 -17.04 -33.29 8.75
C LEU A 138 -17.80 -32.41 9.77
N LYS A 139 -17.12 -31.90 10.79
CA LYS A 139 -17.67 -30.94 11.77
C LYS A 139 -17.12 -29.53 11.55
N PHE A 140 -15.81 -29.38 11.44
CA PHE A 140 -15.16 -28.16 10.97
C PHE A 140 -13.76 -28.47 10.44
N TYR A 141 -13.16 -27.50 9.77
CA TYR A 141 -11.77 -27.56 9.33
C TYR A 141 -11.11 -26.20 9.43
N THR A 142 -9.79 -26.25 9.57
CA THR A 142 -8.87 -25.12 9.53
C THR A 142 -7.83 -25.43 8.48
N PHE A 143 -7.59 -24.49 7.58
CA PHE A 143 -6.59 -24.62 6.52
C PHE A 143 -5.77 -23.35 6.38
N TYR A 144 -4.48 -23.46 6.66
CA TYR A 144 -3.52 -22.36 6.63
C TYR A 144 -2.44 -22.68 5.59
N PHE A 145 -2.21 -21.74 4.67
CA PHE A 145 -1.19 -21.85 3.64
C PHE A 145 -0.33 -20.60 3.62
N PHE A 146 0.98 -20.78 3.72
CA PHE A 146 1.94 -19.71 3.90
C PHE A 146 2.72 -19.44 2.62
N LEU A 147 2.88 -18.15 2.33
CA LEU A 147 3.36 -17.62 1.07
C LEU A 147 4.20 -16.37 1.32
N ASP A 148 5.05 -16.03 0.35
CA ASP A 148 5.73 -14.74 0.33
C ASP A 148 5.35 -13.94 -0.91
N ALA A 149 4.96 -12.69 -0.72
CA ALA A 149 4.61 -11.77 -1.81
C ALA A 149 5.73 -10.74 -2.01
N VAL A 150 6.31 -10.71 -3.20
CA VAL A 150 7.35 -9.75 -3.57
C VAL A 150 6.76 -8.59 -4.36
N VAL A 151 6.86 -7.38 -3.82
CA VAL A 151 6.49 -6.14 -4.50
C VAL A 151 7.76 -5.35 -4.87
N LYS A 152 7.74 -4.65 -6.01
CA LYS A 152 8.95 -4.04 -6.62
C LYS A 152 8.76 -2.67 -7.23
N SER A 153 7.54 -2.09 -7.30
CA SER A 153 7.34 -0.92 -8.15
C SER A 153 7.98 0.35 -7.61
N ARG A 154 7.97 0.55 -6.28
CA ARG A 154 8.71 1.62 -5.61
C ARG A 154 10.00 1.10 -5.00
N CYS A 155 9.88 0.02 -4.24
CA CYS A 155 10.95 -0.63 -3.53
C CYS A 155 10.73 -2.13 -3.52
N LEU A 156 11.82 -2.88 -3.41
CA LEU A 156 11.77 -4.33 -3.25
C LEU A 156 11.32 -4.66 -1.81
N PHE A 157 10.12 -5.18 -1.62
CA PHE A 157 9.67 -5.72 -0.33
C PHE A 157 9.23 -7.17 -0.48
N THR A 158 9.56 -7.99 0.52
CA THR A 158 9.11 -9.38 0.68
C THR A 158 8.12 -9.38 1.83
N ILE A 159 6.83 -9.38 1.49
CA ILE A 159 5.73 -9.21 2.43
C ILE A 159 5.15 -10.60 2.75
N PRO A 160 5.03 -10.96 4.04
CA PRO A 160 4.44 -12.23 4.42
C PRO A 160 2.97 -12.30 3.98
N THR A 161 2.58 -13.45 3.47
CA THR A 161 1.27 -13.69 2.87
C THR A 161 0.68 -14.96 3.47
N ILE A 162 -0.56 -14.88 3.93
CA ILE A 162 -1.25 -16.02 4.54
C ILE A 162 -2.63 -16.21 3.92
N ILE A 163 -2.93 -17.46 3.58
CA ILE A 163 -4.27 -17.93 3.30
C ILE A 163 -4.75 -18.63 4.57
N SER A 164 -5.77 -18.08 5.21
CA SER A 164 -6.28 -18.58 6.49
C SER A 164 -7.77 -18.86 6.39
N LEU A 165 -8.14 -20.11 6.65
CA LEU A 165 -9.51 -20.55 6.93
C LEU A 165 -9.50 -21.11 8.36
N ASP A 166 -10.21 -20.48 9.29
CA ASP A 166 -10.22 -20.91 10.69
C ASP A 166 -11.59 -21.44 11.12
N LYS A 167 -11.62 -22.68 11.64
CA LYS A 167 -12.81 -23.36 12.19
C LYS A 167 -14.04 -23.22 11.31
N VAL A 168 -13.86 -23.39 10.00
CA VAL A 168 -14.93 -23.26 9.03
C VAL A 168 -15.84 -24.50 9.12
N PRO A 169 -17.15 -24.34 9.37
CA PRO A 169 -18.08 -25.46 9.34
C PRO A 169 -18.30 -25.95 7.90
N PRO A 170 -18.64 -27.23 7.69
CA PRO A 170 -19.10 -27.69 6.39
C PRO A 170 -20.42 -27.00 5.99
N PRO A 171 -20.72 -26.95 4.69
CA PRO A 171 -21.94 -26.31 4.19
C PRO A 171 -23.23 -27.04 4.60
N VAL A 172 -23.14 -28.35 4.87
CA VAL A 172 -24.27 -29.18 5.31
C VAL A 172 -23.76 -30.14 6.38
N HIS A 173 -24.55 -30.35 7.43
CA HIS A 173 -24.25 -31.34 8.46
C HIS A 173 -25.21 -32.54 8.34
N PRO A 174 -24.70 -33.78 8.20
CA PRO A 174 -23.30 -34.15 7.98
C PRO A 174 -22.82 -33.91 6.54
N PHE A 175 -21.50 -33.72 6.37
CA PHE A 175 -20.82 -33.71 5.08
C PHE A 175 -19.94 -34.96 4.95
N PRO A 176 -20.41 -36.02 4.28
CA PRO A 176 -19.73 -37.32 4.25
C PRO A 176 -18.72 -37.50 3.11
N SER A 177 -18.82 -36.73 2.03
CA SER A 177 -17.85 -36.73 0.92
C SER A 177 -18.18 -35.58 -0.03
N GLY A 178 -17.17 -35.07 -0.71
CA GLY A 178 -17.34 -33.98 -1.65
C GLY A 178 -16.16 -33.02 -1.71
N THR A 179 -16.31 -32.02 -2.57
CA THR A 179 -15.38 -30.91 -2.65
C THR A 179 -16.03 -29.65 -2.09
N ILE A 180 -15.33 -28.95 -1.20
CA ILE A 180 -15.69 -27.62 -0.70
C ILE A 180 -14.67 -26.64 -1.26
N THR A 181 -15.14 -25.71 -2.08
CA THR A 181 -14.28 -24.71 -2.72
C THR A 181 -14.56 -23.31 -2.16
N HIS A 182 -13.50 -22.64 -1.72
CA HIS A 182 -13.51 -21.22 -1.31
C HIS A 182 -12.82 -20.38 -2.36
N SER A 183 -13.54 -19.43 -2.94
CA SER A 183 -13.01 -18.46 -3.88
C SER A 183 -12.90 -17.09 -3.20
N GLY A 184 -11.75 -16.43 -3.37
CA GLY A 184 -11.43 -15.19 -2.67
C GLY A 184 -10.37 -14.35 -3.37
N HIS A 185 -10.11 -13.19 -2.79
CA HIS A 185 -9.06 -12.27 -3.23
C HIS A 185 -7.94 -12.19 -2.20
N LEU A 186 -6.72 -11.92 -2.67
CA LEU A 186 -5.62 -11.60 -1.79
C LEU A 186 -5.61 -10.10 -1.48
N THR A 187 -5.92 -9.73 -0.24
CA THR A 187 -6.02 -8.32 0.20
C THR A 187 -4.83 -7.95 1.08
N SER A 188 -4.33 -6.71 0.94
CA SER A 188 -3.28 -6.19 1.80
C SER A 188 -3.88 -5.59 3.08
N SER A 189 -3.44 -6.07 4.23
CA SER A 189 -3.71 -5.45 5.53
C SER A 189 -2.50 -4.59 5.91
N GLN A 190 -2.69 -3.27 6.01
CA GLN A 190 -1.62 -2.32 6.32
C GLN A 190 -1.96 -1.54 7.59
N THR A 191 -1.10 -1.61 8.59
CA THR A 191 -1.22 -0.78 9.81
C THR A 191 -0.46 0.54 9.66
N VAL A 192 0.62 0.53 8.86
CA VAL A 192 1.43 1.71 8.56
C VAL A 192 1.84 1.76 7.09
N ALA A 193 2.07 2.97 6.58
CA ALA A 193 2.56 3.17 5.21
C ALA A 193 3.99 2.64 5.03
N LEU A 194 4.26 2.04 3.88
CA LEU A 194 5.57 1.49 3.52
C LEU A 194 6.61 2.60 3.35
N GLN A 195 7.76 2.43 3.99
CA GLN A 195 8.87 3.36 3.92
C GLN A 195 9.96 2.81 3.01
N CYS A 196 10.23 3.55 1.93
CA CYS A 196 11.35 3.31 1.04
C CYS A 196 12.63 3.98 1.54
N PRO A 197 13.81 3.38 1.32
CA PRO A 197 15.08 4.05 1.56
C PRO A 197 15.19 5.29 0.66
N PHE A 198 15.81 6.34 1.19
CA PHE A 198 16.07 7.56 0.44
C PHE A 198 17.52 8.00 0.60
N PHE A 199 17.96 8.95 -0.23
CA PHE A 199 19.33 9.46 -0.22
C PHE A 199 19.79 9.83 1.21
N MET A 200 20.91 9.25 1.65
CA MET A 200 21.51 9.40 3.00
C MET A 200 20.75 8.75 4.16
N ARG A 201 19.61 8.07 3.95
CA ARG A 201 18.88 7.34 5.00
C ARG A 201 18.33 6.01 4.48
N ASN A 202 19.02 4.93 4.83
CA ASN A 202 18.65 3.55 4.50
C ASN A 202 17.61 2.97 5.47
N ILE A 203 16.57 3.74 5.79
CA ILE A 203 15.44 3.21 6.55
C ILE A 203 14.44 2.63 5.56
N LYS A 204 14.17 1.34 5.74
CA LYS A 204 13.25 0.56 4.93
C LYS A 204 12.25 -0.11 5.86
N SER A 205 10.99 -0.28 5.46
CA SER A 205 10.07 -1.13 6.21
C SER A 205 10.64 -2.55 6.30
N HIS A 206 10.78 -3.04 7.53
CA HIS A 206 11.23 -4.39 7.81
C HIS A 206 10.02 -5.29 8.04
N PHE A 207 10.18 -6.56 7.68
CA PHE A 207 9.19 -7.60 7.89
C PHE A 207 9.86 -8.72 8.67
N ASN A 208 9.15 -9.24 9.66
CA ASN A 208 9.54 -10.45 10.35
C ASN A 208 9.02 -11.65 9.56
N HIS A 209 9.94 -12.45 9.03
CA HIS A 209 9.64 -13.72 8.35
C HIS A 209 9.68 -14.93 9.31
N ASN A 210 10.09 -14.73 10.56
CA ASN A 210 10.19 -15.77 11.59
C ASN A 210 8.93 -15.84 12.47
N TYR A 211 7.75 -15.65 11.88
CA TYR A 211 6.46 -15.79 12.56
C TYR A 211 5.97 -17.24 12.58
N LEU A 212 6.59 -18.10 11.76
CA LEU A 212 6.26 -19.53 11.71
C LEU A 212 6.99 -20.28 12.83
N PRO A 213 6.32 -21.23 13.49
CA PRO A 213 7.00 -22.08 14.45
C PRO A 213 8.07 -22.92 13.73
N GLY A 214 9.32 -22.76 14.15
CA GLY A 214 10.46 -23.56 13.71
C GLY A 214 10.65 -24.87 14.48
N GLU A 215 11.86 -25.42 14.43
CA GLU A 215 12.18 -26.73 15.01
C GLU A 215 12.34 -26.74 16.54
N ASN A 216 12.55 -25.57 17.16
CA ASN A 216 12.81 -25.46 18.60
C ASN A 216 11.54 -25.46 19.48
N TYR A 217 10.35 -25.57 18.87
CA TYR A 217 9.09 -25.41 19.57
C TYR A 217 8.57 -26.75 20.08
N THR A 218 8.25 -26.81 21.37
CA THR A 218 7.83 -28.04 22.08
C THR A 218 6.35 -28.06 22.43
N SER A 219 5.61 -26.98 22.13
CA SER A 219 4.21 -26.82 22.52
C SER A 219 3.28 -26.72 21.32
N LEU A 220 2.22 -27.54 21.33
CA LEU A 220 1.14 -27.51 20.33
C LEU A 220 0.44 -26.13 20.26
N HIS A 221 0.44 -25.37 21.35
CA HIS A 221 -0.21 -24.06 21.39
C HIS A 221 0.38 -23.06 20.39
N GLN A 222 1.66 -23.19 20.04
CA GLN A 222 2.32 -22.27 19.11
C GLN A 222 1.94 -22.52 17.64
N PHE A 223 1.47 -23.72 17.34
CA PHE A 223 0.92 -24.07 16.03
C PHE A 223 -0.57 -23.73 15.91
N LEU A 224 -1.17 -23.14 16.96
CA LEU A 224 -2.57 -22.77 16.91
C LEU A 224 -2.79 -21.59 15.94
N PRO A 225 -3.85 -21.67 15.13
CA PRO A 225 -4.30 -20.60 14.22
C PRO A 225 -4.23 -19.18 14.79
N PRO A 226 -4.83 -18.87 15.97
CA PRO A 226 -4.80 -17.54 16.54
C PRO A 226 -3.38 -17.05 16.86
N SER A 227 -2.52 -17.91 17.40
CA SER A 227 -1.16 -17.51 17.81
C SER A 227 -0.30 -17.09 16.61
N ILE A 228 -0.44 -17.78 15.48
CA ILE A 228 0.30 -17.46 14.25
C ILE A 228 -0.21 -16.14 13.65
N LEU A 229 -1.53 -15.94 13.62
CA LEU A 229 -2.13 -14.70 13.13
C LEU A 229 -1.72 -13.51 14.01
N ASP A 230 -1.81 -13.64 15.32
CA ASP A 230 -1.43 -12.59 16.28
C ASP A 230 0.05 -12.19 16.13
N GLU A 231 0.95 -13.16 15.92
CA GLU A 231 2.38 -12.90 15.69
C GLU A 231 2.60 -12.17 14.36
N ILE A 232 1.91 -12.56 13.27
CA ILE A 232 2.02 -11.86 11.98
C ILE A 232 1.53 -10.43 12.10
N GLU A 233 0.37 -10.21 12.71
CA GLU A 233 -0.28 -8.90 12.82
C GLU A 233 0.50 -7.93 13.70
N SER A 234 1.11 -8.43 14.78
CA SER A 234 1.87 -7.60 15.71
C SER A 234 3.29 -7.31 15.24
N SER A 235 3.94 -8.26 14.55
CA SER A 235 5.35 -8.12 14.12
C SER A 235 5.51 -7.41 12.77
N ASN A 236 4.48 -7.41 11.92
CA ASN A 236 4.55 -6.86 10.57
C ASN A 236 3.67 -5.63 10.36
N ALA A 237 4.26 -4.61 9.77
CA ALA A 237 3.56 -3.39 9.33
C ALA A 237 2.50 -3.66 8.25
N VAL A 238 2.77 -4.64 7.39
CA VAL A 238 1.94 -5.03 6.25
C VAL A 238 2.03 -6.53 6.08
N TYR A 239 0.91 -7.18 5.82
CA TYR A 239 0.83 -8.57 5.40
C TYR A 239 -0.33 -8.72 4.41
N PHE A 240 -0.28 -9.77 3.59
CA PHE A 240 -1.41 -10.12 2.73
C PHE A 240 -2.23 -11.22 3.38
N LYS A 241 -3.55 -11.06 3.34
CA LYS A 241 -4.51 -12.04 3.84
C LYS A 241 -5.49 -12.47 2.75
N PHE A 242 -5.95 -13.69 2.85
CA PHE A 242 -7.03 -14.19 2.02
C PHE A 242 -8.38 -13.67 2.52
N ASP A 243 -9.16 -13.07 1.62
CA ASP A 243 -10.52 -12.64 1.87
C ASP A 243 -11.51 -13.48 1.05
N PRO A 244 -12.23 -14.44 1.68
CA PRO A 244 -13.17 -15.31 0.99
C PRO A 244 -14.46 -14.54 0.64
N HIS A 245 -14.82 -14.48 -0.64
CA HIS A 245 -16.06 -13.83 -1.10
C HIS A 245 -17.16 -14.82 -1.52
N ARG A 246 -16.78 -16.05 -1.92
CA ARG A 246 -17.72 -17.06 -2.39
C ARG A 246 -17.28 -18.46 -1.99
N SER A 247 -18.20 -19.27 -1.50
CA SER A 247 -17.98 -20.71 -1.31
C SER A 247 -18.99 -21.51 -2.13
N HIS A 248 -18.55 -22.62 -2.70
CA HIS A 248 -19.41 -23.57 -3.38
C HIS A 248 -18.98 -24.98 -3.03
N TRP A 249 -19.90 -25.95 -3.16
CA TRP A 249 -19.62 -27.32 -2.78
C TRP A 249 -20.30 -28.30 -3.73
N THR A 250 -19.70 -29.48 -3.85
CA THR A 250 -20.21 -30.62 -4.62
C THR A 250 -20.14 -31.88 -3.76
N ARG A 251 -21.04 -32.82 -4.01
CA ARG A 251 -20.99 -34.18 -3.44
C ARG A 251 -20.73 -35.16 -4.56
N ASP A 252 -19.82 -36.08 -4.32
CA ASP A 252 -19.31 -37.08 -5.25
C ASP A 252 -19.52 -38.51 -4.72
N GLY A 253 -19.81 -38.68 -3.42
CA GLY A 253 -20.07 -40.01 -2.84
C GLY A 253 -18.83 -40.89 -2.75
N ALA A 254 -17.64 -40.34 -3.01
CA ALA A 254 -16.38 -41.07 -3.13
C ALA A 254 -15.75 -41.45 -1.78
N GLY A 255 -16.29 -40.94 -0.66
CA GLY A 255 -15.72 -41.13 0.68
C GLY A 255 -14.53 -40.21 1.00
N GLU A 256 -14.12 -39.38 0.04
CA GLU A 256 -13.05 -38.39 0.17
C GLU A 256 -13.64 -36.99 0.38
N VAL A 257 -13.01 -36.19 1.24
CA VAL A 257 -13.31 -34.78 1.40
C VAL A 257 -12.15 -33.97 0.86
N THR A 258 -12.44 -33.11 -0.12
CA THR A 258 -11.47 -32.18 -0.69
C THR A 258 -11.82 -30.76 -0.31
N ILE A 259 -10.88 -30.03 0.28
CA ILE A 259 -11.00 -28.60 0.54
C ILE A 259 -10.11 -27.88 -0.46
N ARG A 260 -10.73 -27.04 -1.30
CA ARG A 260 -10.07 -26.28 -2.36
C ARG A 260 -10.19 -24.79 -2.04
N VAL A 261 -9.09 -24.06 -2.19
CA VAL A 261 -9.03 -22.61 -1.99
C VAL A 261 -8.49 -21.98 -3.26
N GLU A 262 -9.32 -21.18 -3.91
CA GLU A 262 -9.04 -20.45 -5.14
C GLU A 262 -8.83 -18.97 -4.79
N VAL A 263 -7.58 -18.54 -4.85
CA VAL A 263 -7.14 -17.19 -4.55
C VAL A 263 -6.83 -16.48 -5.85
N THR A 264 -7.45 -15.33 -6.06
CA THR A 264 -7.05 -14.41 -7.12
C THR A 264 -6.10 -13.36 -6.56
N ILE A 265 -4.98 -13.15 -7.26
CA ILE A 265 -3.91 -12.24 -6.86
C ILE A 265 -4.20 -10.88 -7.48
N GLY A 266 -4.68 -9.95 -6.66
CA GLY A 266 -5.17 -8.65 -7.12
C GLY A 266 -6.32 -8.17 -6.23
N GLY A 267 -6.62 -6.88 -6.29
CA GLY A 267 -7.82 -6.35 -5.66
C GLY A 267 -9.10 -6.80 -6.38
N GLU A 268 -10.25 -6.56 -5.74
CA GLU A 268 -11.57 -6.94 -6.25
C GLU A 268 -11.84 -6.40 -7.68
N ASP A 269 -11.47 -5.14 -7.94
CA ASP A 269 -11.71 -4.48 -9.23
C ASP A 269 -10.55 -4.59 -10.23
N SER A 270 -9.35 -5.00 -9.79
CA SER A 270 -8.17 -4.99 -10.66
C SER A 270 -7.10 -5.99 -10.22
N ARG A 271 -6.29 -6.48 -11.16
CA ARG A 271 -5.12 -7.35 -10.88
C ARG A 271 -3.99 -6.68 -10.06
N ARG A 272 -4.24 -5.49 -9.50
CA ARG A 272 -3.29 -4.74 -8.70
C ARG A 272 -3.88 -4.50 -7.31
N THR A 273 -3.05 -4.74 -6.31
CA THR A 273 -3.33 -4.41 -4.91
C THR A 273 -2.86 -3.01 -4.61
N ALA A 274 -3.67 -2.27 -3.85
CA ALA A 274 -3.41 -0.89 -3.49
C ALA A 274 -2.54 -0.86 -2.22
N LEU A 275 -1.31 -0.38 -2.33
CA LEU A 275 -0.38 -0.26 -1.21
C LEU A 275 -0.09 1.21 -0.91
N LEU A 276 -0.15 1.55 0.37
CA LEU A 276 0.16 2.88 0.89
C LEU A 276 1.66 3.02 1.14
N TYR A 277 2.26 4.05 0.57
CA TYR A 277 3.67 4.39 0.71
C TYR A 277 3.85 5.78 1.34
N ASN A 278 4.90 5.97 2.13
CA ASN A 278 5.33 7.30 2.56
C ASN A 278 5.91 8.07 1.36
N THR A 279 5.52 9.34 1.22
CA THR A 279 6.09 10.19 0.18
C THR A 279 7.53 10.54 0.49
N SER A 280 8.38 10.40 -0.53
CA SER A 280 9.79 10.79 -0.43
C SER A 280 9.94 12.31 -0.40
N ILE A 281 11.05 12.80 0.17
CA ILE A 281 11.38 14.23 0.18
C ILE A 281 11.39 14.79 -1.25
N TRP A 282 11.94 14.06 -2.21
CA TRP A 282 11.98 14.49 -3.61
C TRP A 282 10.60 14.59 -4.26
N GLN A 283 9.68 13.70 -3.90
CA GLN A 283 8.29 13.81 -4.36
C GLN A 283 7.61 15.05 -3.76
N LYS A 284 7.85 15.34 -2.48
CA LYS A 284 7.34 16.57 -1.86
C LYS A 284 7.93 17.82 -2.51
N VAL A 285 9.23 17.83 -2.77
CA VAL A 285 9.90 18.94 -3.49
C VAL A 285 9.36 19.08 -4.90
N ALA A 286 9.11 17.98 -5.62
CA ALA A 286 8.51 18.03 -6.95
C ALA A 286 7.07 18.57 -6.92
N GLN A 287 6.25 18.17 -5.94
CA GLN A 287 4.91 18.72 -5.74
C GLN A 287 4.95 20.21 -5.38
N PHE A 288 5.85 20.60 -4.48
CA PHE A 288 6.12 21.98 -4.13
C PHE A 288 6.48 22.79 -5.38
N TRP A 289 7.42 22.30 -6.18
CA TRP A 289 7.86 22.98 -7.39
C TRP A 289 6.73 23.14 -8.40
N MET A 290 5.92 22.10 -8.65
CA MET A 290 4.83 22.22 -9.64
C MET A 290 3.69 23.14 -9.18
N GLN A 291 3.31 23.08 -7.90
CA GLN A 291 2.14 23.80 -7.41
C GLN A 291 2.49 25.22 -6.92
N TYR A 292 3.44 25.35 -6.01
CA TYR A 292 3.78 26.63 -5.37
C TYR A 292 4.52 27.56 -6.34
N PHE A 293 5.52 27.06 -7.07
CA PHE A 293 6.33 27.91 -7.95
C PHE A 293 5.51 28.52 -9.09
N SER A 294 4.56 27.77 -9.66
CA SER A 294 3.67 28.25 -10.72
C SER A 294 2.84 29.45 -10.28
N VAL A 295 2.29 29.40 -9.06
CA VAL A 295 1.50 30.52 -8.49
C VAL A 295 2.40 31.66 -8.03
N LEU A 296 3.61 31.35 -7.53
CA LEU A 296 4.59 32.34 -7.10
C LEU A 296 4.99 33.28 -8.24
N VAL A 297 5.25 32.75 -9.44
CA VAL A 297 5.62 33.59 -10.60
C VAL A 297 4.54 34.61 -10.91
N VAL A 298 3.27 34.19 -10.91
CA VAL A 298 2.14 35.09 -11.14
C VAL A 298 2.02 36.12 -10.03
N SER A 299 2.18 35.71 -8.76
CA SER A 299 2.10 36.63 -7.62
C SER A 299 3.20 37.68 -7.62
N LEU A 300 4.44 37.29 -7.95
CA LEU A 300 5.57 38.22 -8.10
C LEU A 300 5.33 39.20 -9.26
N TRP A 301 4.77 38.74 -10.38
CA TRP A 301 4.42 39.61 -11.49
C TRP A 301 3.34 40.63 -11.10
N ILE A 302 2.29 40.21 -10.39
CA ILE A 302 1.26 41.12 -9.86
C ILE A 302 1.88 42.11 -8.87
N ALA A 303 2.75 41.65 -7.97
CA ALA A 303 3.43 42.49 -6.99
C ALA A 303 4.30 43.56 -7.66
N ASP A 304 4.95 43.23 -8.78
CA ASP A 304 5.71 44.19 -9.57
C ASP A 304 4.81 45.30 -10.11
N LYS A 305 3.65 44.92 -10.69
CA LYS A 305 2.65 45.89 -11.16
C LYS A 305 2.03 46.74 -10.05
N VAL A 306 1.84 46.17 -8.87
CA VAL A 306 1.35 46.91 -7.71
C VAL A 306 2.41 47.92 -7.25
N LYS A 307 3.70 47.54 -7.20
CA LYS A 307 4.79 48.49 -6.87
C LYS A 307 4.88 49.61 -7.89
N ASP A 308 4.90 49.29 -9.19
CA ASP A 308 4.92 50.29 -10.28
C ASP A 308 3.78 51.31 -10.06
N TRP A 309 2.56 50.82 -9.82
CA TRP A 309 1.39 51.66 -9.57
C TRP A 309 1.53 52.54 -8.32
N LEU A 310 2.08 52.02 -7.22
CA LEU A 310 2.27 52.75 -5.96
C LEU A 310 3.26 53.92 -6.11
N PHE A 311 4.34 53.72 -6.87
CA PHE A 311 5.38 54.74 -7.08
C PHE A 311 5.03 55.73 -8.20
N GLU A 312 4.48 55.28 -9.33
CA GLU A 312 4.10 56.14 -10.45
C GLU A 312 3.00 57.14 -10.10
N ARG A 313 2.04 56.74 -9.27
CA ARG A 313 0.93 57.61 -8.83
C ARG A 313 1.27 58.45 -7.59
N PHE A 314 2.52 58.41 -7.12
CA PHE A 314 2.98 59.09 -5.89
C PHE A 314 2.10 58.79 -4.66
N VAL A 315 1.45 57.61 -4.62
CA VAL A 315 0.69 57.15 -3.45
C VAL A 315 1.62 57.03 -2.24
N ILE A 316 2.88 56.67 -2.52
CA ILE A 316 3.96 56.60 -1.55
C ILE A 316 5.01 57.65 -1.91
N ARG A 317 5.46 58.44 -0.92
CA ARG A 317 6.51 59.43 -1.11
C ARG A 317 7.87 58.74 -1.28
N ALA A 318 8.48 58.91 -2.44
CA ALA A 318 9.85 58.48 -2.75
C ALA A 318 10.55 59.53 -3.62
N MET A 319 11.88 59.59 -3.55
CA MET A 319 12.66 60.46 -4.40
C MET A 319 12.91 59.77 -5.75
N GLU A 320 12.31 60.30 -6.81
CA GLU A 320 12.54 59.82 -8.18
C GLU A 320 13.88 60.36 -8.68
N VAL A 321 14.82 59.44 -8.94
CA VAL A 321 16.13 59.76 -9.52
C VAL A 321 16.05 59.48 -11.01
N VAL A 322 15.88 60.57 -11.77
CA VAL A 322 15.77 60.54 -13.21
C VAL A 322 17.15 60.78 -13.83
N PRO A 323 17.70 59.83 -14.61
CA PRO A 323 19.14 59.84 -14.96
C PRO A 323 19.59 61.01 -15.84
N TRP A 324 18.68 61.73 -16.52
CA TRP A 324 19.03 62.90 -17.31
C TRP A 324 18.99 64.21 -16.53
N LYS A 325 18.49 64.21 -15.29
CA LYS A 325 18.40 65.42 -14.44
C LYS A 325 19.72 65.74 -13.74
N GLU A 326 20.59 64.75 -13.51
CA GLU A 326 21.94 64.94 -12.95
C GLU A 326 22.93 65.55 -13.95
N LYS A 327 22.61 65.57 -15.26
CA LYS A 327 23.53 66.06 -16.30
C LYS A 327 23.58 67.58 -16.47
N TYR A 328 22.71 68.31 -15.77
CA TYR A 328 22.52 69.76 -15.92
C TYR A 328 22.74 70.55 -14.62
N ASN A 329 23.28 69.91 -13.57
CA ASN A 329 23.73 70.59 -12.35
C ASN A 329 25.25 70.63 -12.28
#